data_AF-A0A7S0KKT2-F1
#
_entry.id   AF-A0A7S0KKT2-F1
#
_cell.length_a   1.000
_cell.length_b   1.000
_cell.length_c   1.000
_cell.angle_alpha   90.00
_cell.angle_beta   90.00
_cell.angle_gamma   90.00
#
_symmetry.space_group_name_H-M   'P 1'
#
loop_
_entity.id
_entity.type
_entity.pdbx_description
1 polymer ?
#
loop_
_entity_poly.entity_id
_entity_poly.type
_entity_poly.pdbx_seq_one_letter_code
_entity_poly.pdbx_strand_id
1 'polypeptide(L)'
;MTTIAGASAVKARERVALGAVSRRKSDRRRRRSDGDDDRENQVLPDVVKVDDALKTVTTMGVSREQVLASCASTSLAMLGVGYGMRLGARAIPVEALGGDFSSALPLVSDDVKTMIIGAIGAATVVTIGRIALLQVWEEFAASTDRSNAQVLGVLDGPLDIAQVAALPALGEEMLFRGAVLPLIGGVPGVVVSSVVFGALHIGGGRSAAFGVWASAVGACYGATALYTGSVAAPAAAHALANIASAVYWNATRADKVVASASELEEK
;
A
#
# COMPACT_ATOMS: atom_id res chain seq x y z
N MET A 1 -22.54 53.86 20.92
CA MET A 1 -23.10 53.40 19.64
C MET A 1 -23.12 51.88 19.69
N THR A 2 -24.13 51.31 20.34
CA THR A 2 -25.31 50.65 19.75
C THR A 2 -24.97 49.18 19.38
N THR A 3 -25.15 48.17 20.26
CA THR A 3 -26.33 47.25 20.40
C THR A 3 -26.79 46.63 19.06
N ILE A 4 -27.13 45.35 18.84
CA ILE A 4 -27.89 44.25 19.52
C ILE A 4 -27.75 43.00 18.58
N ALA A 5 -27.44 41.78 19.01
CA ALA A 5 -28.28 40.66 19.50
C ALA A 5 -29.28 39.98 18.52
N GLY A 6 -29.40 38.65 18.62
CA GLY A 6 -30.57 37.82 18.20
C GLY A 6 -30.24 36.66 17.25
N ALA A 7 -30.19 35.38 17.70
CA ALA A 7 -31.29 34.40 17.84
C ALA A 7 -31.78 33.82 16.49
N SER A 8 -32.33 32.61 16.31
CA SER A 8 -32.45 31.31 16.99
C SER A 8 -33.31 30.42 16.04
N ALA A 9 -33.34 29.11 16.28
CA ALA A 9 -34.44 28.16 16.00
C ALA A 9 -34.65 27.50 14.61
N VAL A 10 -34.40 26.17 14.59
CA VAL A 10 -35.35 25.04 14.36
C VAL A 10 -36.32 25.09 13.17
N LYS A 11 -36.26 24.07 12.29
CA LYS A 11 -37.47 23.41 11.77
C LYS A 11 -37.22 21.96 11.34
N ALA A 12 -37.90 21.04 12.03
CA ALA A 12 -38.11 19.65 11.68
C ALA A 12 -38.96 19.50 10.41
N ARG A 13 -38.80 18.37 9.69
CA ARG A 13 -39.88 17.75 8.92
C ARG A 13 -39.70 16.23 8.82
N GLU A 14 -40.65 15.56 9.45
CA GLU A 14 -40.99 14.14 9.41
C GLU A 14 -41.83 13.84 8.16
N ARG A 15 -41.65 12.67 7.53
CA ARG A 15 -42.72 12.00 6.77
C ARG A 15 -42.65 10.49 6.97
N VAL A 16 -43.65 10.01 7.68
CA VAL A 16 -44.14 8.64 7.76
C VAL A 16 -44.74 8.23 6.42
N ALA A 17 -44.48 7.00 5.98
CA ALA A 17 -45.39 6.25 5.13
C ALA A 17 -45.44 4.80 5.60
N LEU A 18 -46.54 4.47 6.26
CA LEU A 18 -47.01 3.13 6.59
C LEU A 18 -47.52 2.43 5.31
N GLY A 19 -47.23 1.14 5.19
CA GLY A 19 -47.83 0.26 4.19
C GLY A 19 -47.72 -1.20 4.62
N ALA A 20 -48.62 -1.62 5.51
CA ALA A 20 -48.80 -3.02 5.88
C ALA A 20 -49.69 -3.73 4.84
N VAL A 21 -49.28 -4.91 4.36
CA VAL A 21 -50.23 -5.90 3.80
C VAL A 21 -49.92 -7.30 4.33
N SER A 22 -50.83 -7.70 5.21
CA SER A 22 -51.28 -9.02 5.66
C SER A 22 -51.08 -10.24 4.75
N ARG A 23 -50.55 -11.31 5.38
CA ARG A 23 -51.00 -12.73 5.39
C ARG A 23 -51.87 -13.25 4.22
N ARG A 24 -51.47 -14.41 3.68
CA ARG A 24 -52.38 -15.54 3.44
C ARG A 24 -51.69 -16.92 3.54
N LYS A 25 -52.21 -17.75 4.44
CA LYS A 25 -52.03 -19.21 4.55
C LYS A 25 -53.08 -19.91 3.67
N SER A 26 -52.71 -21.02 3.03
CA SER A 26 -53.56 -22.20 2.74
C SER A 26 -52.69 -23.20 1.95
N ASP A 27 -52.15 -24.28 2.51
CA ASP A 27 -52.80 -25.53 2.90
C ASP A 27 -53.52 -26.26 1.74
N ARG A 28 -52.90 -27.33 1.21
CA ARG A 28 -53.65 -28.45 0.61
C ARG A 28 -52.87 -29.76 0.65
N ARG A 29 -53.44 -30.68 1.41
CA ARG A 29 -53.11 -32.10 1.62
C ARG A 29 -53.32 -32.98 0.37
N ARG A 30 -52.46 -34.02 0.30
CA ARG A 30 -52.70 -35.44 -0.08
C ARG A 30 -53.12 -35.76 -1.53
N ARG A 31 -52.35 -36.66 -2.18
CA ARG A 31 -52.72 -38.07 -2.44
C ARG A 31 -51.53 -38.87 -3.01
N ARG A 32 -51.44 -40.13 -2.58
CA ARG A 32 -50.57 -41.21 -3.08
C ARG A 32 -51.19 -41.85 -4.33
N SER A 33 -50.38 -42.39 -5.25
CA SER A 33 -50.31 -43.82 -5.66
C SER A 33 -49.82 -43.98 -7.11
N ASP A 34 -48.85 -44.88 -7.26
CA ASP A 34 -48.57 -45.81 -8.37
C ASP A 34 -47.99 -45.33 -9.72
N GLY A 35 -46.95 -46.07 -10.14
CA GLY A 35 -46.63 -46.30 -11.56
C GLY A 35 -45.14 -46.21 -11.88
N ASP A 36 -44.52 -47.38 -12.09
CA ASP A 36 -43.24 -47.62 -12.77
C ASP A 36 -43.01 -46.72 -14.00
N ASP A 37 -41.77 -46.26 -14.20
CA ASP A 37 -41.01 -46.61 -15.41
C ASP A 37 -39.57 -46.11 -15.35
N ASP A 38 -38.66 -47.03 -15.68
CA ASP A 38 -37.22 -46.86 -15.82
C ASP A 38 -36.86 -45.73 -16.80
N ARG A 39 -36.21 -44.67 -16.32
CA ARG A 39 -35.44 -43.75 -17.17
C ARG A 39 -34.15 -43.27 -16.48
N GLU A 40 -33.07 -43.84 -16.99
CA GLU A 40 -31.87 -43.10 -17.41
C GLU A 40 -31.10 -42.35 -16.31
N ASN A 41 -30.04 -43.02 -15.87
CA ASN A 41 -28.97 -42.46 -15.06
C ASN A 41 -28.20 -41.39 -15.87
N GLN A 42 -28.79 -40.20 -16.03
CA GLN A 42 -28.06 -39.02 -16.48
C GLN A 42 -27.34 -38.42 -15.28
N VAL A 43 -26.04 -38.70 -15.23
CA VAL A 43 -25.08 -38.03 -14.35
C VAL A 43 -25.22 -36.52 -14.59
N LEU A 44 -25.85 -35.84 -13.65
CA LEU A 44 -25.89 -34.37 -13.60
C LEU A 44 -24.44 -33.87 -13.62
N PRO A 45 -24.08 -32.90 -14.48
CA PRO A 45 -22.77 -32.29 -14.40
C PRO A 45 -22.64 -31.66 -13.01
N ASP A 46 -21.48 -31.88 -12.37
CA ASP A 46 -21.12 -31.33 -11.07
C ASP A 46 -21.60 -29.88 -10.99
N VAL A 47 -22.51 -29.61 -10.04
CA VAL A 47 -22.86 -28.26 -9.67
C VAL A 47 -21.58 -27.65 -9.13
N VAL A 48 -20.89 -26.87 -9.98
CA VAL A 48 -19.82 -25.98 -9.56
C VAL A 48 -20.38 -25.22 -8.37
N LYS A 49 -19.82 -25.50 -7.18
CA LYS A 49 -20.27 -24.85 -5.95
C LYS A 49 -20.18 -23.35 -6.20
N VAL A 50 -21.22 -22.62 -5.82
CA VAL A 50 -21.25 -21.16 -5.96
C VAL A 50 -20.01 -20.55 -5.31
N ASP A 51 -19.44 -21.19 -4.28
CA ASP A 51 -18.16 -20.82 -3.66
C ASP A 51 -16.94 -20.95 -4.58
N ASP A 52 -16.91 -21.96 -5.46
CA ASP A 52 -15.84 -22.15 -6.44
C ASP A 52 -16.01 -21.19 -7.63
N ALA A 53 -17.26 -20.95 -8.07
CA ALA A 53 -17.54 -19.92 -9.06
C ALA A 53 -17.25 -18.50 -8.53
N LEU A 54 -17.50 -18.24 -7.24
CA LEU A 54 -17.17 -16.95 -6.61
C LEU A 54 -15.65 -16.78 -6.52
N LYS A 55 -14.91 -17.83 -6.13
CA LYS A 55 -13.43 -17.83 -6.19
C LYS A 55 -12.90 -17.64 -7.61
N THR A 56 -13.54 -18.21 -8.63
CA THR A 56 -13.19 -18.09 -10.05
C THR A 56 -13.74 -16.82 -10.73
N VAL A 57 -14.58 -16.03 -10.06
CA VAL A 57 -15.00 -14.70 -10.55
C VAL A 57 -14.14 -13.61 -9.89
N THR A 58 -13.64 -13.85 -8.67
CA THR A 58 -12.56 -13.03 -8.07
C THR A 58 -11.24 -13.13 -8.86
N THR A 59 -11.08 -14.09 -9.78
CA THR A 59 -9.87 -14.25 -10.62
C THR A 59 -9.72 -13.27 -11.79
N MET A 60 -10.48 -12.17 -11.84
CA MET A 60 -10.03 -10.98 -12.59
C MET A 60 -9.13 -10.05 -11.75
N GLY A 61 -8.90 -10.37 -10.47
CA GLY A 61 -7.94 -9.70 -9.58
C GLY A 61 -6.58 -10.41 -9.50
N VAL A 62 -5.54 -9.65 -9.14
CA VAL A 62 -4.17 -10.16 -8.92
C VAL A 62 -4.16 -11.13 -7.73
N SER A 63 -3.56 -12.31 -7.87
CA SER A 63 -3.48 -13.31 -6.79
C SER A 63 -2.43 -12.97 -5.74
N ARG A 64 -2.56 -13.54 -4.54
CA ARG A 64 -1.56 -13.47 -3.45
C ARG A 64 -0.16 -13.83 -3.94
N GLU A 65 -0.04 -14.95 -4.64
CA GLU A 65 1.23 -15.46 -5.17
C GLU A 65 1.83 -14.50 -6.20
N GLN A 66 0.99 -13.91 -7.05
CA GLN A 66 1.42 -12.92 -8.04
C GLN A 66 1.96 -11.65 -7.36
N VAL A 67 1.29 -11.15 -6.31
CA VAL A 67 1.77 -9.99 -5.53
C VAL A 67 3.11 -10.31 -4.86
N LEU A 68 3.20 -11.44 -4.16
CA LEU A 68 4.42 -11.83 -3.45
C LEU A 68 5.60 -12.09 -4.40
N ALA A 69 5.35 -12.76 -5.52
CA ALA A 69 6.38 -13.03 -6.53
C ALA A 69 6.82 -11.76 -7.26
N SER A 70 5.89 -10.86 -7.63
CA SER A 70 6.21 -9.57 -8.24
C SER A 70 7.02 -8.69 -7.28
N CYS A 71 6.61 -8.64 -6.01
CA CYS A 71 7.35 -7.96 -4.95
C CYS A 71 8.78 -8.50 -4.83
N ALA A 72 8.95 -9.82 -4.71
CA ALA A 72 10.26 -10.44 -4.54
C ALA A 72 11.16 -10.22 -5.76
N SER A 73 10.68 -10.49 -6.96
CA SER A 73 11.45 -10.35 -8.21
C SER A 73 11.86 -8.91 -8.49
N THR A 74 10.94 -7.94 -8.35
CA THR A 74 11.24 -6.53 -8.55
C THR A 74 12.23 -6.01 -7.52
N SER A 75 12.04 -6.38 -6.25
CA SER A 75 12.94 -5.97 -5.15
C SER A 75 14.34 -6.53 -5.34
N LEU A 76 14.47 -7.81 -5.71
CA LEU A 76 15.77 -8.44 -5.98
C LEU A 76 16.44 -7.84 -7.22
N ALA A 77 15.67 -7.51 -8.26
CA ALA A 77 16.21 -6.82 -9.44
C ALA A 77 16.74 -5.43 -9.07
N MET A 78 15.98 -4.62 -8.31
CA MET A 78 16.44 -3.30 -7.84
C MET A 78 17.67 -3.42 -6.93
N LEU A 79 17.68 -4.39 -6.01
CA LEU A 79 18.82 -4.69 -5.16
C LEU A 79 20.06 -5.03 -5.99
N GLY A 80 19.92 -5.92 -6.97
CA GLY A 80 20.99 -6.36 -7.86
C GLY A 80 21.53 -5.22 -8.74
N VAL A 81 20.64 -4.41 -9.32
CA VAL A 81 21.02 -3.23 -10.10
C VAL A 81 21.72 -2.20 -9.21
N GLY A 82 21.17 -1.88 -8.05
CA GLY A 82 21.78 -0.94 -7.11
C GLY A 82 23.16 -1.40 -6.64
N TYR A 83 23.30 -2.69 -6.32
CA TYR A 83 24.59 -3.28 -5.94
C TYR A 83 25.59 -3.31 -7.10
N GLY A 84 25.15 -3.69 -8.31
CA GLY A 84 25.98 -3.65 -9.51
C GLY A 84 26.48 -2.24 -9.84
N MET A 85 25.58 -1.24 -9.80
CA MET A 85 25.94 0.17 -9.99
C MET A 85 26.95 0.63 -8.94
N ARG A 86 26.78 0.23 -7.68
CA ARG A 86 27.73 0.55 -6.60
C ARG A 86 29.10 -0.06 -6.84
N LEU A 87 29.19 -1.30 -7.31
CA LEU A 87 30.45 -1.94 -7.65
C LEU A 87 31.12 -1.25 -8.86
N GLY A 88 30.34 -0.93 -9.90
CA GLY A 88 30.82 -0.23 -11.09
C GLY A 88 31.31 1.19 -10.79
N ALA A 89 30.60 1.93 -9.92
CA ALA A 89 31.00 3.27 -9.50
C ALA A 89 32.32 3.31 -8.72
N ARG A 90 32.73 2.20 -8.08
CA ARG A 90 34.07 2.07 -7.48
C ARG A 90 35.18 1.85 -8.51
N ALA A 91 34.83 1.39 -9.71
CA ALA A 91 35.77 1.15 -10.81
C ALA A 91 35.92 2.35 -11.75
N ILE A 92 34.99 3.32 -11.70
CA ILE A 92 35.04 4.56 -12.47
C ILE A 92 35.41 5.70 -11.51
N PRO A 93 36.60 6.31 -11.63
CA PRO A 93 36.95 7.49 -10.86
C PRO A 93 35.97 8.63 -11.22
N VAL A 94 35.08 8.98 -10.29
CA VAL A 94 34.03 10.00 -10.53
C VAL A 94 34.54 11.43 -10.31
N GLU A 95 35.87 11.62 -10.24
CA GLU A 95 36.50 12.93 -10.04
C GLU A 95 36.07 13.98 -11.09
N ALA A 96 35.62 13.55 -12.27
CA ALA A 96 35.13 14.41 -13.34
C ALA A 96 33.75 15.07 -13.07
N LEU A 97 32.98 14.63 -12.05
CA LEU A 97 31.70 15.24 -11.67
C LEU A 97 31.81 16.25 -10.51
N GLY A 98 33.03 16.57 -10.05
CA GLY A 98 33.26 17.66 -9.09
C GLY A 98 32.81 17.38 -7.65
N GLY A 99 32.61 16.12 -7.26
CA GLY A 99 32.32 15.73 -5.89
C GLY A 99 33.26 14.63 -5.41
N ASP A 100 34.13 14.94 -4.46
CA ASP A 100 34.72 13.91 -3.60
C ASP A 100 33.85 13.78 -2.34
N PHE A 101 32.96 12.78 -2.37
CA PHE A 101 32.18 12.30 -1.22
C PHE A 101 32.62 10.88 -0.84
N SER A 102 33.92 10.58 -0.81
CA SER A 102 34.45 9.26 -0.42
C SER A 102 33.61 8.60 0.69
N SER A 103 32.98 7.46 0.51
CA SER A 103 32.89 6.61 -0.67
C SER A 103 31.68 5.73 -0.44
N ALA A 104 30.67 5.82 -1.31
CA ALA A 104 29.42 5.06 -1.30
C ALA A 104 28.93 4.75 0.13
N LEU A 105 27.98 5.52 0.68
CA LEU A 105 27.42 5.33 2.03
C LEU A 105 27.54 3.87 2.47
N PRO A 106 28.31 3.55 3.53
CA PRO A 106 28.44 2.20 4.02
C PRO A 106 27.09 1.51 4.03
N LEU A 107 27.06 0.24 3.59
CA LEU A 107 25.80 -0.51 3.67
C LEU A 107 25.32 -0.53 5.13
N VAL A 108 26.28 -0.66 6.05
CA VAL A 108 26.11 -0.54 7.49
C VAL A 108 27.22 0.36 8.01
N SER A 109 26.88 1.34 8.86
CA SER A 109 27.83 2.21 9.55
C SER A 109 28.27 1.55 10.86
N ASP A 110 29.50 1.84 11.31
CA ASP A 110 30.01 1.38 12.60
C ASP A 110 29.27 2.03 13.79
N ASP A 111 28.68 3.21 13.57
CA ASP A 111 27.84 3.87 14.57
C ASP A 111 26.40 3.33 14.55
N VAL A 112 26.24 2.13 15.11
CA VAL A 112 24.96 1.43 15.23
C VAL A 112 23.93 2.26 16.01
N LYS A 113 24.38 3.03 17.02
CA LYS A 113 23.47 3.85 17.84
C LYS A 113 22.83 4.94 16.98
N THR A 114 23.63 5.67 16.20
CA THR A 114 23.12 6.71 15.29
C THR A 114 22.25 6.11 14.20
N MET A 115 22.58 4.92 13.69
CA MET A 115 21.71 4.19 12.75
C MET A 115 20.33 3.88 13.32
N ILE A 116 20.26 3.31 14.53
CA ILE A 116 18.98 2.95 15.17
C ILE A 116 18.14 4.20 15.44
N ILE A 117 18.76 5.25 15.99
CA ILE A 117 18.07 6.52 16.28
C ILE A 117 17.55 7.15 14.97
N GLY A 118 18.38 7.19 13.93
CA GLY A 118 18.00 7.71 12.62
C GLY A 118 16.85 6.91 11.99
N ALA A 119 16.91 5.58 12.07
CA ALA A 119 15.89 4.70 11.53
C ALA A 119 14.54 4.88 12.22
N ILE A 120 14.52 4.87 13.57
CA ILE A 120 13.29 5.07 14.37
C ILE A 120 12.74 6.48 14.15
N GLY A 121 13.61 7.50 14.15
CA GLY A 121 13.20 8.89 13.94
C GLY A 121 12.55 9.09 12.58
N ALA A 122 13.18 8.60 11.51
CA ALA A 122 12.65 8.70 10.16
C ALA A 122 11.34 7.90 9.98
N ALA A 123 11.29 6.66 10.49
CA ALA A 123 10.06 5.86 10.46
C ALA A 123 8.91 6.61 11.18
N THR A 124 9.19 7.18 12.35
CA THR A 124 8.20 7.94 13.13
C THR A 124 7.68 9.15 12.36
N VAL A 125 8.58 9.96 11.78
CA VAL A 125 8.21 11.14 10.98
C VAL A 125 7.37 10.75 9.77
N VAL A 126 7.77 9.71 9.03
CA VAL A 126 7.04 9.22 7.86
C VAL A 126 5.66 8.68 8.27
N THR A 127 5.58 7.89 9.35
CA THR A 127 4.31 7.34 9.83
C THR A 127 3.35 8.43 10.29
N ILE A 128 3.80 9.37 11.12
CA ILE A 128 2.96 10.49 11.60
C ILE A 128 2.52 11.36 10.42
N GLY A 129 3.45 11.72 9.53
CA GLY A 129 3.16 12.52 8.35
C GLY A 129 2.13 11.84 7.44
N ARG A 130 2.29 10.54 7.20
CA ARG A 130 1.32 9.76 6.42
C ARG A 130 -0.05 9.78 7.09
N ILE A 131 -0.15 9.47 8.38
CA ILE A 131 -1.42 9.46 9.10
C ILE A 131 -2.09 10.83 9.04
N ALA A 132 -1.34 11.92 9.24
CA ALA A 132 -1.86 13.28 9.14
C ALA A 132 -2.41 13.58 7.73
N LEU A 133 -1.66 13.25 6.68
CA LEU A 133 -2.09 13.45 5.29
C LEU A 133 -3.32 12.62 4.93
N LEU A 134 -3.47 11.41 5.48
CA LEU A 134 -4.68 10.60 5.29
C LEU A 134 -5.95 11.25 5.88
N GLN A 135 -5.82 12.19 6.82
CA GLN A 135 -6.96 12.91 7.39
C GLN A 135 -7.29 14.20 6.65
N VAL A 136 -6.30 14.85 6.02
CA VAL A 136 -6.47 16.21 5.46
C VAL A 136 -6.38 16.29 3.95
N TRP A 137 -5.84 15.26 3.28
CA TRP A 137 -5.63 15.25 1.84
C TRP A 137 -6.40 14.11 1.19
N GLU A 138 -7.61 14.42 0.72
CA GLU A 138 -8.55 13.44 0.17
C GLU A 138 -7.98 12.62 -1.00
N GLU A 139 -7.36 13.27 -1.99
CA GLU A 139 -6.77 12.56 -3.13
C GLU A 139 -5.62 11.62 -2.70
N PHE A 140 -4.80 12.03 -1.73
CA PHE A 140 -3.76 11.16 -1.18
C PHE A 140 -4.37 9.97 -0.44
N ALA A 141 -5.44 10.19 0.33
CA ALA A 141 -6.16 9.13 1.03
C ALA A 141 -6.80 8.13 0.07
N ALA A 142 -7.52 8.60 -0.95
CA ALA A 142 -8.13 7.76 -1.97
C ALA A 142 -7.08 6.99 -2.78
N SER A 143 -5.98 7.65 -3.14
CA SER A 143 -4.84 7.01 -3.81
C SER A 143 -4.16 5.94 -2.95
N THR A 144 -4.04 6.19 -1.64
CA THR A 144 -3.54 5.21 -0.68
C THR A 144 -4.46 3.99 -0.60
N ASP A 145 -5.77 4.22 -0.50
CA ASP A 145 -6.75 3.15 -0.35
C ASP A 145 -6.78 2.24 -1.57
N ARG A 146 -6.77 2.81 -2.79
CA ARG A 146 -6.68 2.03 -4.04
C ARG A 146 -5.42 1.16 -4.10
N SER A 147 -4.25 1.75 -3.83
CA SER A 147 -2.97 1.04 -3.91
C SER A 147 -2.84 -0.03 -2.82
N ASN A 148 -3.23 0.28 -1.59
CA ASN A 148 -3.18 -0.68 -0.49
C ASN A 148 -4.19 -1.81 -0.67
N ALA A 149 -5.39 -1.55 -1.20
CA ALA A 149 -6.35 -2.62 -1.48
C ALA A 149 -5.82 -3.64 -2.51
N GLN A 150 -5.12 -3.17 -3.54
CA GLN A 150 -4.51 -4.05 -4.56
C GLN A 150 -3.42 -4.97 -4.00
N VAL A 151 -2.62 -4.47 -3.05
CA VAL A 151 -1.48 -5.21 -2.50
C VAL A 151 -1.89 -5.97 -1.24
N LEU A 152 -2.39 -5.26 -0.23
CA LEU A 152 -2.71 -5.80 1.10
C LEU A 152 -4.00 -6.63 1.12
N GLY A 153 -4.94 -6.36 0.21
CA GLY A 153 -6.25 -7.03 0.19
C GLY A 153 -6.18 -8.54 -0.09
N VAL A 154 -5.06 -9.03 -0.65
CA VAL A 154 -4.85 -10.44 -0.96
C VAL A 154 -3.80 -11.12 -0.08
N LEU A 155 -3.21 -10.39 0.87
CA LEU A 155 -2.18 -10.94 1.76
C LEU A 155 -2.80 -11.73 2.90
N ASP A 156 -2.13 -12.81 3.28
CA ASP A 156 -2.54 -13.69 4.37
C ASP A 156 -1.52 -13.62 5.52
N GLY A 157 -1.85 -12.82 6.53
CA GLY A 157 -1.12 -12.76 7.79
C GLY A 157 0.15 -11.89 7.79
N PRO A 158 0.87 -11.90 8.93
CA PRO A 158 1.95 -10.95 9.19
C PRO A 158 3.23 -11.20 8.38
N LEU A 159 3.49 -12.43 7.94
CA LEU A 159 4.69 -12.75 7.15
C LEU A 159 4.61 -12.15 5.73
N ASP A 160 3.43 -12.17 5.12
CA ASP A 160 3.20 -11.53 3.83
C ASP A 160 3.41 -10.01 3.93
N ILE A 161 2.86 -9.39 4.98
CA ILE A 161 3.07 -7.97 5.28
C ILE A 161 4.55 -7.67 5.46
N ALA A 162 5.27 -8.50 6.23
CA ALA A 162 6.71 -8.33 6.43
C ALA A 162 7.48 -8.42 5.10
N GLN A 163 7.12 -9.35 4.22
CA GLN A 163 7.74 -9.48 2.90
C GLN A 163 7.51 -8.24 2.04
N VAL A 164 6.26 -7.80 1.88
CA VAL A 164 5.93 -6.63 1.04
C VAL A 164 6.40 -5.31 1.64
N ALA A 165 6.67 -5.27 2.95
CA ALA A 165 7.24 -4.09 3.58
C ALA A 165 8.77 -4.05 3.49
N ALA A 166 9.44 -5.18 3.71
CA ALA A 166 10.89 -5.24 3.85
C ALA A 166 11.63 -5.41 2.52
N LEU A 167 11.16 -6.25 1.60
CA LEU A 167 11.87 -6.48 0.34
C LEU A 167 11.96 -5.22 -0.52
N PRO A 168 10.87 -4.45 -0.74
CA PRO A 168 10.96 -3.19 -1.48
C PRO A 168 11.85 -2.19 -0.77
N ALA A 169 11.76 -2.08 0.56
CA ALA A 169 12.63 -1.19 1.33
C ALA A 169 14.12 -1.51 1.12
N LEU A 170 14.51 -2.79 1.11
CA LEU A 170 15.90 -3.19 0.83
C LEU A 170 16.32 -2.88 -0.61
N GLY A 171 15.50 -3.26 -1.60
CA GLY A 171 15.82 -3.07 -3.01
C GLY A 171 15.86 -1.60 -3.42
N GLU A 172 14.87 -0.83 -2.99
CA GLU A 172 14.75 0.59 -3.29
C GLU A 172 15.84 1.40 -2.58
N GLU A 173 16.07 1.22 -1.28
CA GLU A 173 17.13 1.99 -0.60
C GLU A 173 18.52 1.61 -1.13
N MET A 174 18.74 0.36 -1.53
CA MET A 174 19.99 -0.02 -2.19
C MET A 174 20.17 0.69 -3.54
N LEU A 175 19.11 0.80 -4.34
CA LEU A 175 19.16 1.50 -5.63
C LEU A 175 19.31 3.01 -5.42
N PHE A 176 18.45 3.63 -4.64
CA PHE A 176 18.38 5.09 -4.51
C PHE A 176 19.47 5.64 -3.58
N ARG A 177 19.70 5.05 -2.41
CA ARG A 177 20.65 5.56 -1.41
C ARG A 177 22.00 4.87 -1.52
N GLY A 178 22.02 3.61 -1.97
CA GLY A 178 23.25 2.86 -2.22
C GLY A 178 23.94 3.17 -3.54
N ALA A 179 23.22 3.66 -4.57
CA ALA A 179 23.77 3.93 -5.90
C ALA A 179 23.44 5.33 -6.46
N VAL A 180 22.17 5.71 -6.63
CA VAL A 180 21.78 6.97 -7.30
C VAL A 180 22.25 8.21 -6.52
N LEU A 181 21.98 8.26 -5.22
CA LEU A 181 22.41 9.37 -4.36
C LEU A 181 23.94 9.49 -4.36
N PRO A 182 24.74 8.43 -4.12
CA PRO A 182 26.21 8.53 -4.19
C PRO A 182 26.77 8.94 -5.56
N LEU A 183 26.09 8.61 -6.66
CA LEU A 183 26.52 8.98 -8.01
C LEU A 183 26.51 10.50 -8.25
N ILE A 184 25.55 11.20 -7.64
CA ILE A 184 25.38 12.65 -7.77
C ILE A 184 26.00 13.38 -6.57
N GLY A 185 25.88 12.78 -5.38
CA GLY A 185 26.49 13.23 -4.15
C GLY A 185 25.73 14.32 -3.40
N GLY A 186 25.91 14.33 -2.07
CA GLY A 186 25.41 15.37 -1.16
C GLY A 186 23.91 15.67 -1.27
N VAL A 187 23.57 16.95 -1.03
CA VAL A 187 22.19 17.45 -1.11
C VAL A 187 21.62 17.36 -2.53
N PRO A 188 22.34 17.66 -3.63
CA PRO A 188 21.83 17.45 -4.97
C PRO A 188 21.42 16.00 -5.24
N GLY A 189 22.21 15.02 -4.77
CA GLY A 189 21.87 13.60 -4.86
C GLY A 189 20.62 13.23 -4.07
N VAL A 190 20.40 13.83 -2.90
CA VAL A 190 19.13 13.67 -2.16
C VAL A 190 17.97 14.21 -2.99
N VAL A 191 18.08 15.43 -3.53
CA VAL A 191 16.99 16.04 -4.32
C VAL A 191 16.66 15.18 -5.54
N VAL A 192 17.66 14.83 -6.35
CA VAL A 192 17.45 14.06 -7.59
C VAL A 192 16.89 12.66 -7.27
N SER A 193 17.51 11.93 -6.34
CA SER A 193 17.01 10.59 -5.98
C SER A 193 15.57 10.63 -5.45
N SER A 194 15.20 11.68 -4.70
CA SER A 194 13.85 11.85 -4.14
C SER A 194 12.80 12.20 -5.19
N VAL A 195 13.14 13.05 -6.16
CA VAL A 195 12.25 13.38 -7.28
C VAL A 195 12.01 12.14 -8.14
N VAL A 196 13.07 11.41 -8.50
CA VAL A 196 12.95 10.17 -9.29
C VAL A 196 12.16 9.11 -8.52
N PHE A 197 12.43 8.94 -7.22
CA PHE A 197 11.68 8.03 -6.36
C PHE A 197 10.17 8.34 -6.40
N GLY A 198 9.78 9.59 -6.18
CA GLY A 198 8.37 9.98 -6.21
C GLY A 198 7.73 9.85 -7.58
N ALA A 199 8.45 10.17 -8.66
CA ALA A 199 7.96 9.98 -10.03
C ALA A 199 7.62 8.51 -10.33
N LEU A 200 8.47 7.57 -9.87
CA LEU A 200 8.26 6.12 -10.03
C LEU A 200 7.14 5.58 -9.13
N HIS A 201 6.68 6.36 -8.16
CA HIS A 201 5.54 6.03 -7.30
C HIS A 201 4.19 6.50 -7.88
N ILE A 202 4.16 7.04 -9.10
CA ILE A 202 2.94 7.36 -9.83
C ILE A 202 2.55 6.17 -10.73
N GLY A 203 1.28 5.78 -10.71
CA GLY A 203 0.76 4.62 -11.43
C GLY A 203 0.42 3.44 -10.52
N GLY A 204 -0.23 2.40 -11.07
CA GLY A 204 -0.67 1.24 -10.30
C GLY A 204 -1.61 1.62 -9.15
N GLY A 205 -2.63 2.44 -9.44
CA GLY A 205 -3.57 2.98 -8.44
C GLY A 205 -3.10 4.25 -7.71
N ARG A 206 -1.82 4.64 -7.87
CA ARG A 206 -1.22 5.81 -7.20
C ARG A 206 -1.26 7.08 -8.06
N SER A 207 -1.70 8.20 -7.49
CA SER A 207 -1.83 9.50 -8.17
C SER A 207 -0.60 10.40 -7.98
N ALA A 208 -0.61 11.58 -8.61
CA ALA A 208 0.44 12.58 -8.43
C ALA A 208 0.58 13.03 -6.96
N ALA A 209 -0.51 13.06 -6.19
CA ALA A 209 -0.47 13.34 -4.75
C ALA A 209 0.39 12.31 -4.01
N PHE A 210 0.25 11.03 -4.37
CA PHE A 210 1.08 9.96 -3.85
C PHE A 210 2.55 10.14 -4.25
N GLY A 211 2.82 10.53 -5.50
CA GLY A 211 4.16 10.84 -5.98
C GLY A 211 4.83 11.99 -5.20
N VAL A 212 4.09 13.07 -4.92
CA VAL A 212 4.58 14.20 -4.10
C VAL A 212 4.94 13.74 -2.69
N TRP A 213 4.08 12.96 -2.05
CA TRP A 213 4.37 12.37 -0.74
C TRP A 213 5.59 11.44 -0.80
N ALA A 214 5.66 10.57 -1.80
CA ALA A 214 6.80 9.66 -2.00
C ALA A 214 8.11 10.43 -2.22
N SER A 215 8.09 11.57 -2.92
CA SER A 215 9.27 12.44 -3.00
C SER A 215 9.67 13.03 -1.65
N ALA A 216 8.72 13.46 -0.82
CA ALA A 216 9.03 13.96 0.53
C ALA A 216 9.62 12.86 1.42
N VAL A 217 9.04 11.65 1.38
CA VAL A 217 9.58 10.46 2.05
C VAL A 217 10.97 10.13 1.53
N GLY A 218 11.17 10.22 0.21
CA GLY A 218 12.46 10.02 -0.40
C GLY A 218 13.51 11.01 0.10
N ALA A 219 13.14 12.28 0.29
CA ALA A 219 14.04 13.28 0.85
C ALA A 219 14.37 12.99 2.31
N CYS A 220 13.38 12.53 3.09
CA CYS A 220 13.57 12.09 4.48
C CYS A 220 14.57 10.93 4.55
N TYR A 221 14.41 9.88 3.75
CA TYR A 221 15.35 8.76 3.72
C TYR A 221 16.73 9.14 3.20
N GLY A 222 16.81 10.01 2.19
CA GLY A 222 18.08 10.54 1.71
C GLY A 222 18.82 11.34 2.79
N ALA A 223 18.13 12.19 3.53
CA ALA A 223 18.69 12.93 4.66
C ALA A 223 19.13 11.99 5.79
N THR A 224 18.34 10.97 6.13
CA THR A 224 18.71 9.93 7.10
C THR A 224 19.97 9.18 6.67
N ALA A 225 20.09 8.86 5.37
CA ALA A 225 21.26 8.20 4.83
C ALA A 225 22.53 9.06 5.02
N LEU A 226 22.46 10.35 4.69
CA LEU A 226 23.56 11.29 4.89
C LEU A 226 23.89 11.50 6.37
N TYR A 227 22.89 11.64 7.21
CA TYR A 227 23.07 11.87 8.66
C TYR A 227 23.71 10.66 9.35
N THR A 228 23.27 9.46 9.03
CA THR A 228 23.74 8.22 9.67
C THR A 228 25.00 7.63 9.02
N GLY A 229 25.35 8.08 7.82
CA GLY A 229 26.41 7.45 7.04
C GLY A 229 26.09 6.00 6.66
N SER A 230 24.81 5.64 6.51
CA SER A 230 24.37 4.25 6.36
C SER A 230 23.22 4.11 5.38
N VAL A 231 23.27 3.08 4.52
CA VAL A 231 22.12 2.68 3.67
C VAL A 231 21.13 1.81 4.46
N ALA A 232 21.61 1.02 5.43
CA ALA A 232 20.74 0.19 6.25
C ALA A 232 19.81 1.01 7.16
N ALA A 233 20.22 2.19 7.61
CA ALA A 233 19.37 3.05 8.43
C ALA A 233 18.08 3.51 7.72
N PRO A 234 18.12 4.12 6.52
CA PRO A 234 16.90 4.42 5.76
C PRO A 234 16.17 3.15 5.31
N ALA A 235 16.85 2.03 5.02
CA ALA A 235 16.17 0.77 4.69
C ALA A 235 15.34 0.24 5.85
N ALA A 236 15.88 0.28 7.07
CA ALA A 236 15.14 -0.07 8.28
C ALA A 236 14.00 0.91 8.53
N ALA A 237 14.22 2.22 8.38
CA ALA A 237 13.18 3.24 8.50
C ALA A 237 12.02 2.97 7.53
N HIS A 238 12.36 2.67 6.29
CA HIS A 238 11.41 2.41 5.22
C HIS A 238 10.59 1.14 5.50
N ALA A 239 11.24 0.03 5.86
CA ALA A 239 10.54 -1.19 6.23
C ALA A 239 9.59 -0.96 7.42
N LEU A 240 10.04 -0.26 8.46
CA LEU A 240 9.22 0.08 9.63
C LEU A 240 8.02 0.97 9.26
N ALA A 241 8.23 1.98 8.43
CA ALA A 241 7.16 2.86 7.96
C ALA A 241 6.13 2.10 7.10
N ASN A 242 6.58 1.15 6.27
CA ASN A 242 5.71 0.29 5.47
C ASN A 242 4.88 -0.65 6.34
N ILE A 243 5.49 -1.28 7.36
CA ILE A 243 4.77 -2.10 8.34
C ILE A 243 3.73 -1.25 9.07
N ALA A 244 4.12 -0.09 9.60
CA ALA A 244 3.21 0.81 10.31
C ALA A 244 2.06 1.29 9.41
N SER A 245 2.35 1.59 8.15
CA SER A 245 1.38 1.95 7.13
C SER A 245 0.37 0.82 6.87
N ALA A 246 0.85 -0.42 6.70
CA ALA A 246 0.00 -1.59 6.46
C ALA A 246 -0.89 -1.90 7.67
N VAL A 247 -0.31 -1.91 8.88
CA VAL A 247 -1.04 -2.14 10.14
C VAL A 247 -2.11 -1.06 10.34
N TYR A 248 -1.76 0.22 10.17
CA TYR A 248 -2.71 1.32 10.31
C TYR A 248 -3.86 1.21 9.30
N TRP A 249 -3.55 0.90 8.04
CA TRP A 249 -4.55 0.78 6.98
C TRP A 249 -5.51 -0.38 7.23
N ASN A 250 -4.99 -1.58 7.56
CA ASN A 250 -5.79 -2.75 7.91
C ASN A 250 -6.70 -2.45 9.12
N ALA A 251 -6.20 -1.74 10.12
CA ALA A 251 -6.95 -1.46 11.35
C ALA A 251 -8.02 -0.37 11.21
N THR A 252 -7.92 0.54 10.23
CA THR A 252 -8.75 1.77 10.23
C THR A 252 -9.48 2.07 8.92
N ARG A 253 -9.08 1.43 7.82
CA ARG A 253 -9.53 1.79 6.47
C ARG A 253 -10.01 0.59 5.64
N ALA A 254 -9.41 -0.59 5.79
CA ALA A 254 -9.68 -1.76 4.95
C ALA A 254 -11.19 -2.07 4.83
N ASP A 255 -11.91 -2.20 5.95
CA ASP A 255 -13.34 -2.53 5.95
C ASP A 255 -14.19 -1.51 5.17
N LYS A 256 -13.85 -0.21 5.27
CA LYS A 256 -14.57 0.86 4.57
C LYS A 256 -14.36 0.77 3.07
N VAL A 257 -13.15 0.44 2.64
CA VAL A 257 -12.80 0.31 1.21
C VAL A 257 -13.53 -0.90 0.63
N VAL A 258 -13.51 -2.04 1.31
CA VAL A 258 -14.20 -3.27 0.90
C VAL A 258 -15.71 -3.06 0.82
N ALA A 259 -16.33 -2.43 1.83
CA ALA A 259 -17.76 -2.14 1.82
C ALA A 259 -18.17 -1.26 0.63
N SER A 260 -17.38 -0.22 0.31
CA SER A 260 -17.67 0.65 -0.83
C SER A 260 -17.56 -0.08 -2.18
N ALA A 261 -16.67 -1.08 -2.28
CA ALA A 261 -16.52 -1.86 -3.50
C ALA A 261 -17.74 -2.77 -3.74
N SER A 262 -18.25 -3.43 -2.69
CA SER A 262 -19.45 -4.28 -2.80
C SER A 262 -20.71 -3.48 -3.16
N GLU A 263 -20.85 -2.26 -2.65
CA GLU A 263 -21.99 -1.39 -2.97
C GLU A 263 -22.00 -0.89 -4.43
N LEU A 264 -20.83 -0.86 -5.09
CA LEU A 264 -20.70 -0.51 -6.50
C LEU A 264 -20.98 -1.71 -7.42
N GLU A 265 -20.71 -2.94 -6.98
CA GLU A 265 -21.00 -4.16 -7.74
C GLU A 265 -22.49 -4.54 -7.70
N GLU A 266 -23.23 -4.12 -6.67
CA GLU A 266 -24.68 -4.36 -6.55
C GLU A 266 -25.54 -3.39 -7.38
N LYS A 267 -24.94 -2.32 -7.93
CA LYS A 267 -25.63 -1.28 -8.73
C LYS A 267 -25.43 -1.46 -10.23
#